data_AF-Q5XXY3-F1
#
_entry.id   AF-Q5XXY3-F1
#
_cell.length_a   1.000
_cell.length_b   1.000
_cell.length_c   1.000
_cell.angle_alpha   90.00
_cell.angle_beta   90.00
_cell.angle_gamma   90.00
#
_symmetry.space_group_name_H-M   'P 1'
#
loop_
_entity.id
_entity.type
_entity.pdbx_description
1 polymer ?
#
loop_
_entity_poly.entity_id
_entity_poly.type
_entity_poly.pdbx_seq_one_letter_code
_entity_poly.pdbx_strand_id
1 'polypeptide(L)'
;CATWDAGKPLAWRQKYGWTAFCGPVGPTGQAACGKCLKVTNTRTNAQQTVRIVDQCSNGGLDLDIGVFQKLDTDGNGNAQGHLTVNYNFVDCGD
;
A
#
# COMPACT_ATOMS: atom_id res chain seq x y z
N CYS A 1 4.38 -7.57 9.14
CA CYS A 1 3.15 -8.34 9.51
C CYS A 1 3.29 -9.87 9.47
N ALA A 2 4.46 -10.43 9.14
CA ALA A 2 4.63 -11.88 8.99
C ALA A 2 4.23 -12.70 10.23
N THR A 3 4.47 -12.19 11.45
CA THR A 3 4.10 -12.83 12.72
C THR A 3 2.64 -13.29 12.78
N TRP A 4 1.72 -12.57 12.11
CA TRP A 4 0.29 -12.84 12.17
C TRP A 4 -0.31 -13.32 10.84
N ASP A 5 0.25 -12.87 9.72
CA ASP A 5 -0.36 -13.06 8.40
C ASP A 5 0.39 -14.02 7.47
N ALA A 6 1.60 -14.48 7.82
CA ALA A 6 2.39 -15.35 6.94
C ALA A 6 1.72 -16.71 6.67
N GLY A 7 0.95 -17.22 7.64
CA GLY A 7 0.22 -18.49 7.53
C GLY A 7 -1.07 -18.42 6.69
N LYS A 8 -1.48 -17.23 6.22
CA LYS A 8 -2.69 -17.10 5.40
C LYS A 8 -2.49 -17.75 4.02
N PRO A 9 -3.58 -18.22 3.37
CA PRO A 9 -3.51 -18.86 2.07
C PRO A 9 -2.76 -18.02 1.04
N LEU A 10 -2.08 -18.69 0.09
CA LEU A 10 -1.34 -17.99 -0.96
C LEU A 10 -2.25 -17.02 -1.76
N ALA A 11 -3.47 -17.46 -2.08
CA ALA A 11 -4.46 -16.65 -2.76
C ALA A 11 -4.76 -15.33 -2.01
N TRP A 12 -4.83 -15.36 -0.68
CA TRP A 12 -5.00 -14.16 0.14
C TRP A 12 -3.78 -13.24 0.08
N ARG A 13 -2.58 -13.83 0.19
CA ARG A 13 -1.30 -13.09 0.19
C ARG A 13 -1.01 -12.43 -1.15
N GLN A 14 -1.45 -13.03 -2.26
CA GLN A 14 -1.20 -12.53 -3.62
C GLN A 14 -2.35 -11.72 -4.22
N LYS A 15 -3.50 -11.61 -3.55
CA LYS A 15 -4.69 -10.92 -4.07
C LYS A 15 -4.43 -9.45 -4.44
N TYR A 16 -3.62 -8.76 -3.66
CA TYR A 16 -3.27 -7.35 -3.84
C TYR A 16 -1.77 -7.15 -3.76
N GLY A 17 -1.27 -6.10 -4.42
CA GLY A 17 0.10 -5.65 -4.25
C GLY A 17 0.37 -5.18 -2.81
N TRP A 18 1.64 -5.14 -2.42
CA TRP A 18 2.02 -4.94 -1.02
C TRP A 18 2.46 -3.50 -0.73
N THR A 19 2.29 -3.10 0.53
CA THR A 19 2.84 -1.85 1.05
C THR A 19 3.18 -1.96 2.53
N ALA A 20 4.17 -1.19 2.98
CA ALA A 20 4.30 -0.79 4.37
C ALA A 20 3.46 0.47 4.65
N PHE A 21 2.86 0.56 5.84
CA PHE A 21 2.02 1.72 6.20
C PHE A 21 2.46 2.36 7.51
N CYS A 22 2.59 3.68 7.48
CA CYS A 22 2.89 4.55 8.62
C CYS A 22 2.30 5.95 8.39
N GLY A 23 1.16 6.01 7.70
CA GLY A 23 0.47 7.25 7.37
C GLY A 23 -0.10 7.96 8.60
N PRO A 24 -0.42 9.24 8.47
CA PRO A 24 -0.82 10.09 9.60
C PRO A 24 -2.22 9.78 10.16
N VAL A 25 -3.07 9.05 9.42
CA VAL A 25 -4.46 8.78 9.80
C VAL A 25 -4.79 7.31 9.63
N GLY A 26 -5.33 6.70 10.69
CA GLY A 26 -5.74 5.30 10.73
C GLY A 26 -4.82 4.43 11.59
N PRO A 27 -5.12 3.13 11.70
CA PRO A 27 -4.33 2.20 12.49
C PRO A 27 -2.94 2.01 11.89
N THR A 28 -1.92 1.90 12.75
CA THR A 28 -0.54 1.58 12.38
C THR A 28 -0.05 0.35 13.14
N GLY A 29 1.12 -0.18 12.74
CA GLY A 29 1.71 -1.38 13.32
C GLY A 29 0.81 -2.61 13.20
N GLN A 30 0.73 -3.39 14.28
CA GLN A 30 -0.04 -4.64 14.29
C GLN A 30 -1.51 -4.45 13.87
N ALA A 31 -2.15 -3.35 14.28
CA ALA A 31 -3.56 -3.10 13.99
C ALA A 31 -3.85 -2.76 12.51
N ALA A 32 -2.81 -2.48 11.73
CA ALA A 32 -2.89 -2.22 10.30
C ALA A 32 -2.67 -3.48 9.45
N CYS A 33 -2.00 -4.50 10.02
CA CYS A 33 -1.62 -5.71 9.30
C CYS A 33 -2.81 -6.40 8.64
N GLY A 34 -2.66 -6.69 7.35
CA GLY A 34 -3.65 -7.37 6.53
C GLY A 34 -4.77 -6.47 6.01
N LYS A 35 -4.89 -5.21 6.45
CA LYS A 35 -5.90 -4.27 5.92
C LYS A 35 -5.55 -3.80 4.52
N CYS A 36 -6.57 -3.33 3.78
CA CYS A 36 -6.40 -2.86 2.41
C CYS A 36 -6.61 -1.35 2.30
N LEU A 37 -5.83 -0.74 1.41
CA LEU A 37 -5.91 0.67 1.06
C LEU A 37 -6.21 0.81 -0.42
N LYS A 38 -7.15 1.69 -0.76
CA LYS A 38 -7.27 2.23 -2.12
C LYS A 38 -6.40 3.46 -2.23
N VAL A 39 -5.28 3.34 -2.93
CA VAL A 39 -4.27 4.38 -3.13
C VAL A 39 -4.55 5.07 -4.47
N THR A 40 -4.53 6.40 -4.48
CA THR A 40 -4.76 7.22 -5.66
C THR A 40 -3.60 8.20 -5.84
N ASN A 41 -2.90 8.12 -6.96
CA ASN A 41 -1.92 9.13 -7.36
C ASN A 41 -2.63 10.46 -7.58
N THR A 42 -2.28 11.49 -6.81
CA THR A 42 -2.98 12.79 -6.85
C THR A 42 -2.76 13.54 -8.17
N ARG A 43 -1.70 13.18 -8.90
CA ARG A 43 -1.28 13.85 -10.12
C ARG A 43 -1.91 13.24 -11.36
N THR A 44 -2.02 11.91 -11.43
CA THR A 44 -2.55 11.20 -12.62
C THR A 44 -3.93 10.58 -12.42
N ASN A 45 -4.42 10.55 -11.17
CA ASN A 45 -5.61 9.79 -10.76
C ASN A 45 -5.50 8.27 -10.97
N ALA A 46 -4.31 7.73 -11.26
CA ALA A 46 -4.09 6.29 -11.26
C ALA A 46 -4.37 5.70 -9.88
N GLN A 47 -4.99 4.52 -9.84
CA GLN A 47 -5.44 3.89 -8.60
C GLN A 47 -4.98 2.45 -8.50
N GLN A 48 -4.65 2.00 -7.30
CA GLN A 48 -4.38 0.61 -6.96
C GLN A 48 -4.98 0.28 -5.59
N THR A 49 -5.48 -0.94 -5.43
CA THR A 49 -5.77 -1.50 -4.10
C THR A 49 -4.56 -2.30 -3.64
N VAL A 50 -4.08 -2.00 -2.45
CA VAL A 50 -2.88 -2.62 -1.85
C VAL A 50 -3.21 -3.20 -0.49
N ARG A 51 -2.43 -4.18 -0.06
CA ARG A 51 -2.50 -4.75 1.29
C ARG A 51 -1.31 -4.30 2.13
N ILE A 52 -1.60 -3.88 3.36
CA ILE A 52 -0.59 -3.53 4.35
C ILE A 52 0.02 -4.81 4.90
N VAL A 53 1.31 -5.01 4.63
CA VAL A 53 2.07 -6.19 5.08
C VAL A 53 3.27 -5.82 5.96
N ASP A 54 3.53 -4.53 6.12
CA ASP A 54 4.66 -4.04 6.91
C ASP A 54 4.39 -2.66 7.53
N GLN A 55 5.30 -2.21 8.39
CA GLN A 55 5.29 -0.88 8.99
C GLN A 55 6.52 -0.10 8.54
N CYS A 56 6.31 1.11 8.03
CA CYS A 56 7.38 2.05 7.70
C CYS A 56 7.61 3.09 8.81
N SER A 57 8.58 3.99 8.61
CA SER A 57 8.88 5.11 9.52
C SER A 57 9.05 6.46 8.82
N ASN A 58 8.52 6.60 7.59
CA ASN A 58 8.66 7.79 6.74
C ASN A 58 7.38 8.65 6.64
N GLY A 59 6.33 8.34 7.41
CA GLY A 59 5.11 9.13 7.51
C GLY A 59 4.08 8.92 6.38
N GLY A 60 4.16 7.83 5.63
CA GLY A 60 3.26 7.57 4.50
C GLY A 60 3.10 6.09 4.16
N LEU A 61 3.40 5.76 2.91
CA LEU A 61 3.38 4.41 2.37
C LEU A 61 4.76 4.10 1.79
N ASP A 62 5.23 2.87 2.01
CA ASP A 62 6.33 2.30 1.22
C ASP A 62 5.73 1.25 0.30
N LEU A 63 5.64 1.56 -0.99
CA LEU A 63 4.97 0.71 -1.98
C LEU A 63 5.98 -0.28 -2.55
N ASP A 64 5.57 -1.53 -2.69
CA ASP A 64 6.34 -2.46 -3.52
C ASP A 64 6.45 -1.91 -4.95
N ILE A 65 7.60 -2.14 -5.60
CA ILE A 65 7.97 -1.49 -6.86
C ILE A 65 6.94 -1.74 -7.97
N GLY A 66 6.36 -2.94 -8.01
CA GLY A 66 5.32 -3.28 -8.99
C GLY A 66 4.01 -2.50 -8.80
N VAL A 67 3.71 -2.05 -7.58
CA VAL A 67 2.57 -1.15 -7.31
C VAL A 67 2.94 0.28 -7.65
N PHE A 68 4.13 0.72 -7.23
CA PHE A 68 4.63 2.07 -7.48
C PHE A 68 4.60 2.39 -8.98
N GLN A 69 5.15 1.49 -9.81
CA GLN A 69 5.18 1.65 -11.27
C GLN A 69 3.79 1.71 -11.91
N LYS A 70 2.80 0.98 -11.37
CA LYS A 70 1.41 1.04 -11.85
C LYS A 70 0.73 2.36 -11.51
N LEU A 71 1.13 3.01 -10.42
CA LEU A 71 0.62 4.32 -10.02
C LEU A 71 1.37 5.46 -10.72
N ASP A 72 2.65 5.29 -11.03
CA ASP A 72 3.50 6.30 -11.66
C ASP A 72 3.34 6.34 -13.20
N THR A 73 2.12 6.58 -13.66
CA THR A 73 1.74 6.43 -15.08
C THR A 73 2.36 7.44 -16.04
N ASP A 74 3.19 8.36 -15.57
CA ASP A 74 3.96 9.28 -16.43
C ASP A 74 5.45 9.41 -16.03
N GLY A 75 5.94 8.56 -15.12
CA GLY A 75 7.34 8.49 -14.71
C GLY A 75 7.85 9.60 -13.77
N ASN A 76 7.02 10.58 -13.40
CA ASN A 76 7.45 11.66 -12.51
C ASN A 76 7.80 11.17 -11.11
N GLY A 77 7.09 10.16 -10.61
CA GLY A 77 7.34 9.61 -9.28
C GLY A 77 8.72 8.99 -9.17
N ASN A 78 9.12 8.21 -10.18
CA ASN A 78 10.46 7.63 -10.24
C ASN A 78 11.54 8.71 -10.36
N ALA A 79 11.31 9.76 -11.17
CA ALA A 79 12.24 10.87 -11.31
C ALA A 79 12.43 11.67 -10.00
N GLN A 80 11.37 11.77 -9.17
CA GLN A 80 11.37 12.49 -7.90
C GLN A 80 11.68 11.60 -6.68
N GLY A 81 11.78 10.29 -6.88
CA GLY A 81 11.95 9.29 -5.82
C GLY A 81 10.73 9.04 -4.94
N HIS A 82 9.56 9.63 -5.24
CA HIS A 82 8.32 9.40 -4.48
C HIS A 82 7.07 9.83 -5.27
N LEU A 83 5.90 9.36 -4.81
CA LEU A 83 4.58 9.82 -5.27
C LEU A 83 3.86 10.56 -4.15
N THR A 84 3.13 11.62 -4.49
CA THR A 84 2.07 12.15 -3.62
C THR A 84 0.78 11.40 -3.89
N VAL A 85 0.17 10.83 -2.84
CA VAL A 85 -1.00 9.97 -2.96
C VAL A 85 -2.06 10.31 -1.92
N ASN A 86 -3.32 10.08 -2.28
CA ASN A 86 -4.41 9.91 -1.34
C ASN A 86 -4.59 8.43 -1.04
N TYR A 87 -5.06 8.08 0.16
CA TYR A 87 -5.43 6.70 0.49
C TYR A 87 -6.76 6.66 1.26
N ASN A 88 -7.48 5.56 1.10
CA ASN A 88 -8.66 5.24 1.89
C ASN A 88 -8.58 3.78 2.34
N PHE A 89 -8.89 3.50 3.60
CA PHE A 89 -9.13 2.12 4.04
C PHE A 89 -10.37 1.58 3.35
N VAL A 90 -10.25 0.38 2.79
CA VAL A 90 -11.32 -0.31 2.07
C VAL A 90 -11.40 -1.77 2.51
N ASP A 91 -12.57 -2.38 2.31
CA ASP A 91 -12.71 -3.81 2.49
C ASP A 91 -11.83 -4.57 1.46
N CYS A 92 -11.10 -5.57 1.94
CA CYS A 92 -10.29 -6.45 1.11
C CYS A 92 -11.15 -7.45 0.33
N GLY A 93 -12.39 -7.72 0.77
CA GLY A 93 -13.30 -8.72 0.19
C GLY A 93 -12.77 -10.14 0.27
N ASP A 94 -12.01 -10.44 1.32
CA ASP A 94 -11.29 -11.70 1.55
C ASP A 94 -12.18 -12.84 2.03
#